data_AF-A0A9N8PI74-F1
#
_entry.id   AF-A0A9N8PI74-F1
#
_cell.length_a   1.000
_cell.length_b   1.000
_cell.length_c   1.000
_cell.angle_alpha   90.00
_cell.angle_beta   90.00
_cell.angle_gamma   90.00
#
_symmetry.space_group_name_H-M   'P 1'
#
loop_
_entity.id
_entity.type
_entity.pdbx_description
1 polymer ?
#
loop_
_entity_poly.entity_id
_entity_poly.type
_entity_poly.pdbx_seq_one_letter_code
_entity_poly.pdbx_strand_id
1 'polypeptide(L)'
;DSGWAGESLLKRRRLPNLSNVARISRAIKSEDSEHHAQIVYYQVGAETELGWWNHIVGGGTDLRLYKNIEEAYRFLANNYTSGDSIFLIGFSRGSFIARSVGELICQLGLLNKKGLPYFDEIFYDWQHAGHPSFKESKFWDHYRDEKKVDQLTTPSDDPLQAKAYLKEYRALLRNFGLIHTVPVRENSQQDVFIRAIAVWETVGALGIPVNPWFQPGFLHEFKRLNTMIPDNVLNAFQALALDEHRALFSPAVWHRPEGCQTTHADIGGSRHNTTMADITLSWMMDQLSGEGTRLKDRSVPDRKDWIEFYDDYMEIWPAYPPAHEWALGA
;
A
#
# COMPACT_ATOMS: atom_id res chain seq x y z
N ASP A 1 8.53 2.73 3.08
CA ASP A 1 8.82 3.18 4.46
C ASP A 1 8.82 4.71 4.56
N SER A 2 8.64 5.33 5.74
CA SER A 2 8.66 6.80 5.91
C SER A 2 10.01 7.40 6.35
N GLY A 3 11.00 6.59 6.74
CA GLY A 3 12.39 7.03 6.85
C GLY A 3 12.98 6.97 8.26
N TRP A 4 14.31 6.99 8.31
CA TRP A 4 15.17 6.74 9.46
C TRP A 4 15.35 8.00 10.34
N ALA A 5 15.25 7.84 11.68
CA ALA A 5 15.64 8.88 12.63
C ALA A 5 17.16 8.88 12.78
N GLY A 6 17.80 9.94 12.28
CA GLY A 6 19.24 9.98 12.14
C GLY A 6 20.01 10.00 13.45
N GLU A 7 20.80 8.95 13.69
CA GLU A 7 22.01 9.06 14.48
C GLU A 7 23.22 8.84 13.57
N SER A 8 24.06 9.88 13.48
CA SER A 8 25.36 9.87 12.79
C SER A 8 26.06 8.51 12.83
N LEU A 9 26.48 8.03 11.65
CA LEU A 9 27.30 6.83 11.40
C LEU A 9 28.54 6.70 12.32
N LEU A 10 28.91 7.78 13.02
CA LEU A 10 30.07 7.87 13.89
C LEU A 10 29.82 7.47 15.36
N LYS A 11 28.57 7.24 15.81
CA LYS A 11 28.29 6.78 17.20
C LYS A 11 28.02 5.27 17.27
N ARG A 12 29.03 4.46 16.95
CA ARG A 12 28.96 2.99 17.04
C ARG A 12 28.94 2.50 18.49
N ARG A 13 27.76 2.07 18.97
CA ARG A 13 27.60 1.00 19.99
C ARG A 13 26.16 0.46 20.16
N ARG A 14 25.18 0.92 19.38
CA ARG A 14 23.78 0.44 19.40
C ARG A 14 23.28 0.15 17.99
N LEU A 15 22.38 -0.83 17.85
CA LEU A 15 21.68 -1.11 16.58
C LEU A 15 20.91 0.15 16.14
N PRO A 16 20.82 0.42 14.82
CA PRO A 16 20.08 1.57 14.32
C PRO A 16 18.58 1.43 14.63
N ASN A 17 17.93 2.53 15.01
CA ASN A 17 16.47 2.59 15.17
C ASN A 17 15.80 2.46 13.79
N LEU A 18 15.39 1.24 13.45
CA LEU A 18 14.65 0.95 12.22
C LEU A 18 13.14 1.15 12.42
N SER A 19 12.43 1.47 11.34
CA SER A 19 10.97 1.37 11.30
C SER A 19 10.53 -0.09 11.36
N ASN A 20 9.28 -0.34 11.73
CA ASN A 20 8.70 -1.68 11.69
C ASN A 20 8.64 -2.26 10.27
N VAL A 21 8.48 -1.44 9.22
CA VAL A 21 8.55 -1.89 7.83
C VAL A 21 9.94 -2.40 7.46
N ALA A 22 10.98 -1.68 7.87
CA ALA A 22 12.38 -2.09 7.65
C ALA A 22 12.75 -3.33 8.49
N ARG A 23 12.12 -3.50 9.65
CA ARG A 23 12.30 -4.69 10.49
C ARG A 23 11.63 -5.91 9.87
N ILE A 24 10.37 -5.80 9.42
CA ILE A 24 9.66 -6.87 8.72
C ILE A 24 10.41 -7.29 7.45
N SER A 25 10.86 -6.35 6.62
CA SER A 25 11.51 -6.69 5.35
C SER A 25 12.77 -7.54 5.52
N ARG A 26 13.42 -7.45 6.68
CA ARG A 26 14.60 -8.26 7.06
C ARG A 26 14.25 -9.53 7.81
N ALA A 27 13.04 -9.64 8.35
CA ALA A 27 12.55 -10.80 9.08
C ALA A 27 12.04 -11.90 8.14
N ILE A 28 11.65 -11.55 6.90
CA ILE A 28 11.12 -12.47 5.90
C ILE A 28 12.24 -13.43 5.45
N LYS A 29 11.97 -14.75 5.48
CA LYS A 29 12.90 -15.74 4.90
C LYS A 29 12.98 -15.55 3.38
N SER A 30 14.10 -15.89 2.76
CA SER A 30 14.22 -15.83 1.29
C SER A 30 13.35 -16.88 0.57
N GLU A 31 13.09 -18.00 1.23
CA GLU A 31 12.22 -19.07 0.77
C GLU A 31 11.32 -19.53 1.93
N ASP A 32 10.14 -20.04 1.62
CA ASP A 32 9.29 -20.73 2.59
C ASP A 32 9.79 -22.16 2.87
N SER A 33 9.11 -22.89 3.75
CA SER A 33 9.46 -24.28 4.09
C SER A 33 9.28 -25.29 2.95
N GLU A 34 8.65 -24.88 1.84
CA GLU A 34 8.46 -25.67 0.63
C GLU A 34 9.37 -25.22 -0.53
N HIS A 35 10.33 -24.33 -0.29
CA HIS A 35 11.25 -23.75 -1.27
C HIS A 35 10.62 -22.83 -2.32
N HIS A 36 9.47 -22.23 -2.02
CA HIS A 36 8.95 -21.12 -2.82
C HIS A 36 9.66 -19.82 -2.43
N ALA A 37 10.07 -19.04 -3.44
CA ALA A 37 10.75 -17.77 -3.23
C ALA A 37 9.83 -16.71 -2.61
N GLN A 38 10.28 -16.06 -1.54
CA GLN A 38 9.60 -14.91 -0.92
C GLN A 38 10.33 -13.62 -1.31
N ILE A 39 9.87 -12.98 -2.39
CA ILE A 39 10.58 -11.85 -3.00
C ILE A 39 10.22 -10.54 -2.28
N VAL A 40 11.22 -9.88 -1.69
CA VAL A 40 11.05 -8.61 -0.97
C VAL A 40 11.50 -7.43 -1.81
N TYR A 41 10.57 -6.49 -2.05
CA TYR A 41 10.88 -5.15 -2.57
C TYR A 41 10.73 -4.12 -1.44
N TYR A 42 11.83 -3.46 -1.09
CA TYR A 42 11.85 -2.47 -0.02
C TYR A 42 12.18 -1.08 -0.57
N GLN A 43 11.26 -0.13 -0.36
CA GLN A 43 11.41 1.26 -0.78
C GLN A 43 11.62 2.19 0.43
N VAL A 44 12.80 2.81 0.46
CA VAL A 44 13.23 3.75 1.52
C VAL A 44 12.40 5.05 1.46
N GLY A 45 11.96 5.53 2.63
CA GLY A 45 11.38 6.86 2.77
C GLY A 45 12.43 7.96 2.66
N ALA A 46 12.09 9.08 2.00
CA ALA A 46 12.98 10.24 1.88
C ALA A 46 13.39 10.80 3.26
N GLU A 47 14.64 11.26 3.38
CA GLU A 47 15.22 11.80 4.62
C GLU A 47 14.40 12.95 5.24
N THR A 48 14.18 12.86 6.56
CA THR A 48 13.46 13.77 7.47
C THR A 48 11.98 14.03 7.20
N GLU A 49 11.14 13.51 8.11
CA GLU A 49 9.71 13.84 8.23
C GLU A 49 9.43 15.34 8.49
N LEU A 50 10.42 16.17 8.85
CA LEU A 50 10.26 17.63 9.00
C LEU A 50 10.62 18.44 7.73
N GLY A 51 11.58 17.97 6.92
CA GLY A 51 11.96 18.66 5.69
C GLY A 51 10.92 18.52 4.58
N TRP A 52 10.23 17.38 4.53
CA TRP A 52 9.25 17.12 3.47
C TRP A 52 7.97 17.98 3.59
N TRP A 53 7.49 18.30 4.79
CA TRP A 53 6.31 19.17 4.97
C TRP A 53 6.56 20.60 4.47
N ASN A 54 7.80 21.10 4.58
CA ASN A 54 8.18 22.39 3.99
C ASN A 54 8.25 22.33 2.45
N HIS A 55 8.50 21.15 1.86
CA HIS A 55 8.55 20.95 0.41
C HIS A 55 7.17 20.68 -0.24
N ILE A 56 6.16 20.31 0.53
CA ILE A 56 4.78 20.16 0.06
C ILE A 56 4.22 21.44 -0.54
N VAL A 57 4.64 22.60 -0.03
CA VAL A 57 4.20 23.91 -0.53
C VAL A 57 4.79 24.21 -1.93
N GLY A 58 5.79 23.45 -2.40
CA GLY A 58 6.57 23.75 -3.61
C GLY A 58 6.45 22.74 -4.77
N GLY A 59 5.49 21.81 -4.78
CA GLY A 59 5.19 20.93 -5.93
C GLY A 59 6.19 19.78 -6.24
N GLY A 60 7.38 19.76 -5.62
CA GLY A 60 8.38 18.69 -5.83
C GLY A 60 8.08 17.35 -5.14
N THR A 61 7.07 17.32 -4.27
CA THR A 61 6.76 16.18 -3.39
C THR A 61 5.84 15.16 -4.05
N ASP A 62 4.87 15.63 -4.84
CA ASP A 62 3.89 14.78 -5.53
C ASP A 62 4.57 13.91 -6.58
N LEU A 63 5.54 14.47 -7.32
CA LEU A 63 6.36 13.76 -8.30
C LEU A 63 7.03 12.50 -7.71
N ARG A 64 7.53 12.57 -6.48
CA ARG A 64 8.21 11.44 -5.83
C ARG A 64 7.23 10.41 -5.28
N LEU A 65 6.05 10.83 -4.84
CA LEU A 65 5.00 9.92 -4.38
C LEU A 65 4.47 9.06 -5.53
N TYR A 66 4.17 9.69 -6.67
CA TYR A 66 3.75 8.99 -7.88
C TYR A 66 4.80 8.04 -8.40
N LYS A 67 6.06 8.50 -8.46
CA LYS A 67 7.18 7.64 -8.84
C LYS A 67 7.28 6.42 -7.95
N ASN A 68 7.05 6.58 -6.64
CA ASN A 68 7.10 5.45 -5.73
C ASN A 68 5.98 4.43 -5.97
N ILE A 69 4.75 4.89 -6.25
CA ILE A 69 3.60 4.05 -6.61
C ILE A 69 3.88 3.33 -7.93
N GLU A 70 4.38 4.04 -8.93
CA GLU A 70 4.78 3.49 -10.24
C GLU A 70 5.84 2.40 -10.07
N GLU A 71 6.93 2.67 -9.36
CA GLU A 71 8.02 1.71 -9.14
C GLU A 71 7.52 0.44 -8.45
N ALA A 72 6.70 0.57 -7.41
CA ALA A 72 6.12 -0.56 -6.70
C ALA A 72 5.17 -1.38 -7.59
N TYR A 73 4.30 -0.72 -8.36
CA TYR A 73 3.40 -1.41 -9.28
C TYR A 73 4.17 -2.12 -10.40
N ARG A 74 5.15 -1.44 -11.03
CA ARG A 74 6.00 -2.02 -12.07
C ARG A 74 6.83 -3.19 -11.54
N PHE A 75 7.29 -3.13 -10.31
CA PHE A 75 7.97 -4.25 -9.66
C PHE A 75 7.04 -5.48 -9.60
N LEU A 76 5.80 -5.31 -9.11
CA LEU A 76 4.83 -6.40 -9.06
C LEU A 76 4.52 -6.93 -10.46
N ALA A 77 4.21 -6.06 -11.41
CA ALA A 77 3.85 -6.42 -12.78
C ALA A 77 4.95 -7.25 -13.49
N ASN A 78 6.23 -6.94 -13.24
CA ASN A 78 7.37 -7.63 -13.83
C ASN A 78 7.67 -8.99 -13.21
N ASN A 79 7.43 -9.14 -11.90
CA ASN A 79 7.83 -10.33 -11.13
C ASN A 79 6.67 -11.30 -10.86
N TYR A 80 5.42 -10.86 -11.01
CA TYR A 80 4.25 -11.69 -10.74
C TYR A 80 4.15 -12.88 -11.70
N THR A 81 3.99 -14.05 -11.11
CA THR A 81 3.61 -15.30 -11.75
C THR A 81 2.21 -15.70 -11.29
N SER A 82 1.44 -16.34 -12.18
CA SER A 82 0.07 -16.74 -11.88
C SER A 82 0.05 -17.67 -10.66
N GLY A 83 -0.67 -17.27 -9.61
CA GLY A 83 -0.73 -17.99 -8.33
C GLY A 83 0.07 -17.32 -7.20
N ASP A 84 0.93 -16.34 -7.50
CA ASP A 84 1.70 -15.66 -6.46
C ASP A 84 0.79 -14.87 -5.50
N SER A 85 1.17 -14.85 -4.22
CA SER A 85 0.51 -14.03 -3.19
C SER A 85 1.21 -12.66 -3.05
N ILE A 86 0.43 -11.58 -3.18
CA ILE A 86 0.94 -10.19 -3.07
C ILE A 86 0.68 -9.63 -1.67
N PHE A 87 1.72 -9.09 -1.05
CA PHE A 87 1.65 -8.39 0.23
C PHE A 87 2.12 -6.94 0.08
N LEU A 88 1.32 -5.99 0.54
CA LEU A 88 1.65 -4.55 0.52
C LEU A 88 1.80 -4.05 1.97
N ILE A 89 3.01 -3.62 2.34
CA ILE A 89 3.33 -3.25 3.72
C ILE A 89 3.78 -1.79 3.78
N GLY A 90 3.17 -0.99 4.64
CA GLY A 90 3.42 0.45 4.70
C GLY A 90 3.48 1.03 6.11
N PHE A 91 4.22 2.13 6.27
CA PHE A 91 4.20 2.96 7.48
C PHE A 91 4.12 4.44 7.08
N SER A 92 3.20 5.19 7.70
CA SER A 92 2.99 6.64 7.47
C SER A 92 2.75 6.96 5.99
N ARG A 93 3.64 7.69 5.31
CA ARG A 93 3.57 7.89 3.84
C ARG A 93 3.66 6.58 3.05
N GLY A 94 4.42 5.60 3.55
CA GLY A 94 4.46 4.25 2.97
C GLY A 94 3.10 3.56 3.00
N SER A 95 2.26 3.85 4.01
CA SER A 95 0.89 3.33 4.09
C SER A 95 0.01 3.89 2.97
N PHE A 96 0.17 5.17 2.62
CA PHE A 96 -0.50 5.75 1.46
C PHE A 96 -0.07 5.04 0.17
N ILE A 97 1.23 4.88 -0.06
CA ILE A 97 1.75 4.21 -1.26
C ILE A 97 1.21 2.78 -1.37
N ALA A 98 1.28 2.00 -0.28
CA ALA A 98 0.79 0.63 -0.24
C ALA A 98 -0.71 0.54 -0.61
N ARG A 99 -1.53 1.43 -0.06
CA ARG A 99 -2.97 1.48 -0.36
C ARG A 99 -3.24 1.92 -1.80
N SER A 100 -2.53 2.94 -2.30
CA SER A 100 -2.67 3.40 -3.68
C SER A 100 -2.29 2.32 -4.70
N VAL A 101 -1.22 1.57 -4.44
CA VAL A 101 -0.86 0.41 -5.28
C VAL A 101 -1.98 -0.64 -5.26
N GLY A 102 -2.55 -0.90 -4.08
CA GLY A 102 -3.67 -1.84 -3.96
C GLY A 102 -4.89 -1.41 -4.78
N GLU A 103 -5.26 -0.14 -4.70
CA GLU A 103 -6.36 0.43 -5.47
C GLU A 103 -6.07 0.44 -6.98
N LEU A 104 -4.83 0.72 -7.39
CA LEU A 104 -4.42 0.67 -8.79
C LEU A 104 -4.59 -0.74 -9.38
N ILE A 105 -4.18 -1.77 -8.63
CA ILE A 105 -4.39 -3.18 -9.03
C ILE A 105 -5.89 -3.52 -9.05
N CYS A 106 -6.68 -2.99 -8.11
CA CYS A 106 -8.13 -3.18 -8.10
C CYS A 106 -8.82 -2.55 -9.31
N GLN A 107 -8.45 -1.32 -9.65
CA GLN A 107 -9.14 -0.54 -10.68
C GLN A 107 -8.66 -0.87 -12.09
N LEU A 108 -7.38 -1.20 -12.28
CA LEU A 108 -6.80 -1.49 -13.60
C LEU A 108 -6.47 -2.96 -13.82
N GLY A 109 -6.39 -3.78 -12.76
CA GLY A 109 -5.70 -5.06 -12.81
C GLY A 109 -4.19 -4.90 -12.65
N LEU A 110 -3.46 -6.03 -12.66
CA LEU A 110 -1.99 -6.03 -12.67
C LEU A 110 -1.51 -6.20 -14.11
N LEU A 111 -0.86 -5.19 -14.71
CA LEU A 111 -0.34 -5.28 -16.07
C LEU A 111 0.66 -6.44 -16.19
N ASN A 112 0.64 -7.11 -17.34
CA ASN A 112 1.64 -8.08 -17.71
C ASN A 112 2.73 -7.43 -18.59
N LYS A 113 3.71 -8.22 -19.04
CA LYS A 113 4.82 -7.73 -19.87
C LYS A 113 4.40 -7.10 -21.20
N LYS A 114 3.20 -7.43 -21.73
CA LYS A 114 2.63 -6.80 -22.94
C LYS A 114 1.92 -5.48 -22.63
N GLY A 115 1.34 -5.34 -21.44
CA GLY A 115 0.70 -4.10 -20.98
C GLY A 115 1.68 -3.04 -20.49
N LEU A 116 2.79 -3.45 -19.86
CA LEU A 116 3.78 -2.55 -19.26
C LEU A 116 4.38 -1.45 -20.17
N PRO A 117 4.57 -1.65 -21.48
CA PRO A 117 4.98 -0.57 -22.39
C PRO A 117 4.02 0.62 -22.42
N TYR A 118 2.75 0.41 -22.09
CA TYR A 118 1.70 1.42 -22.07
C TYR A 118 1.42 1.98 -20.66
N PHE A 119 2.21 1.61 -19.66
CA PHE A 119 1.94 1.95 -18.27
C PHE A 119 1.77 3.46 -18.07
N ASP A 120 2.59 4.30 -18.69
CA ASP A 120 2.55 5.75 -18.44
C ASP A 120 1.24 6.37 -18.93
N GLU A 121 0.73 5.93 -20.09
CA GLU A 121 -0.55 6.39 -20.63
C GLU A 121 -1.72 5.85 -19.81
N ILE A 122 -1.68 4.56 -19.43
CA ILE A 122 -2.70 3.92 -18.60
C ILE A 122 -2.75 4.54 -17.19
N PHE A 123 -1.59 4.83 -16.60
CA PHE A 123 -1.49 5.46 -15.30
C PHE A 123 -1.98 6.91 -15.35
N TYR A 124 -1.63 7.64 -16.41
CA TYR A 124 -2.15 8.99 -16.64
C TYR A 124 -3.68 8.99 -16.77
N ASP A 125 -4.26 8.04 -17.51
CA ASP A 125 -5.71 7.90 -17.62
C ASP A 125 -6.36 7.65 -16.26
N TRP A 126 -5.78 6.76 -15.46
CA TRP A 126 -6.23 6.46 -14.10
C TRP A 126 -6.19 7.68 -13.18
N GLN A 127 -5.11 8.47 -13.23
CA GLN A 127 -4.95 9.69 -12.43
C GLN A 127 -5.99 10.77 -12.75
N HIS A 128 -6.56 10.75 -13.95
CA HIS A 128 -7.50 11.75 -14.42
C HIS A 128 -8.91 11.19 -14.64
N ALA A 129 -9.17 9.94 -14.26
CA ALA A 129 -10.49 9.33 -14.35
C ALA A 129 -11.43 10.00 -13.37
N GLY A 130 -12.42 10.75 -13.86
CA GLY A 130 -13.27 11.62 -13.03
C GLY A 130 -13.00 13.11 -13.23
N HIS A 131 -11.91 13.49 -13.91
CA HIS A 131 -11.52 14.89 -14.04
C HIS A 131 -12.33 15.60 -15.14
N PRO A 132 -13.08 16.69 -14.84
CA PRO A 132 -14.03 17.27 -15.80
C PRO A 132 -13.41 17.76 -17.12
N SER A 133 -12.14 18.17 -17.07
CA SER A 133 -11.40 18.65 -18.25
C SER A 133 -10.64 17.56 -19.00
N PHE A 134 -10.62 16.33 -18.51
CA PHE A 134 -9.94 15.23 -19.17
C PHE A 134 -10.95 14.51 -20.07
N LYS A 135 -10.77 14.67 -21.38
CA LYS A 135 -11.77 14.27 -22.37
C LYS A 135 -11.30 13.18 -23.31
N GLU A 136 -10.02 12.81 -23.32
CA GLU A 136 -9.49 11.83 -24.26
C GLU A 136 -8.31 11.10 -23.63
N SER A 137 -8.28 9.78 -23.82
CA SER A 137 -7.17 8.93 -23.39
C SER A 137 -6.28 8.64 -24.60
N LYS A 138 -4.98 8.96 -24.47
CA LYS A 138 -3.98 8.69 -25.52
C LYS A 138 -3.73 7.20 -25.69
N PHE A 139 -3.91 6.42 -24.62
CA PHE A 139 -3.73 4.98 -24.67
C PHE A 139 -4.65 4.32 -25.71
N TRP A 140 -5.89 4.81 -25.83
CA TRP A 140 -6.85 4.26 -26.78
C TRP A 140 -6.52 4.55 -28.25
N ASP A 141 -5.59 5.46 -28.54
CA ASP A 141 -5.11 5.70 -29.91
C ASP A 141 -4.43 4.45 -30.50
N HIS A 142 -3.84 3.59 -29.66
CA HIS A 142 -3.24 2.33 -30.08
C HIS A 142 -4.27 1.25 -30.45
N TYR A 143 -5.55 1.46 -30.12
CA TYR A 143 -6.65 0.49 -30.31
C TYR A 143 -7.88 1.10 -30.97
N ARG A 144 -7.74 2.25 -31.64
CA ARG A 144 -8.86 3.04 -32.18
C ARG A 144 -9.72 2.31 -33.23
N ASP A 145 -9.16 1.28 -33.88
CA ASP A 145 -9.91 0.47 -34.86
C ASP A 145 -10.84 -0.58 -34.19
N GLU A 146 -10.82 -0.72 -32.87
CA GLU A 146 -11.62 -1.67 -32.11
C GLU A 146 -12.99 -1.07 -31.71
N LYS A 147 -14.08 -1.62 -32.26
CA LYS A 147 -15.46 -1.15 -32.03
C LYS A 147 -15.89 -0.99 -30.57
N LYS A 148 -15.23 -1.70 -29.64
CA LYS A 148 -15.51 -1.61 -28.20
C LYS A 148 -14.85 -0.39 -27.55
N VAL A 149 -13.74 0.08 -28.09
CA VAL A 149 -13.04 1.29 -27.65
C VAL A 149 -13.84 2.53 -28.00
N ASP A 150 -14.49 2.53 -29.18
CA ASP A 150 -15.38 3.61 -29.64
C ASP A 150 -16.60 3.85 -28.71
N GLN A 151 -16.95 2.86 -27.90
CA GLN A 151 -18.07 2.92 -26.96
C GLN A 151 -17.65 3.42 -25.57
N LEU A 152 -16.35 3.47 -25.27
CA LEU A 152 -15.89 4.14 -24.06
C LEU A 152 -16.18 5.63 -24.22
N THR A 153 -17.16 6.13 -23.47
CA THR A 153 -17.26 7.56 -23.22
C THR A 153 -16.01 7.92 -22.44
N THR A 154 -15.03 8.44 -23.16
CA THR A 154 -13.72 8.96 -22.73
C THR A 154 -13.73 9.44 -21.28
N PRO A 155 -12.61 9.26 -20.55
CA PRO A 155 -12.54 9.30 -19.09
C PRO A 155 -13.69 10.06 -18.45
N SER A 156 -14.52 9.36 -17.67
CA SER A 156 -15.75 9.97 -17.16
C SER A 156 -15.44 11.32 -16.51
N ASP A 157 -16.06 12.39 -17.01
CA ASP A 157 -15.90 13.74 -16.51
C ASP A 157 -16.72 14.00 -15.24
N ASP A 158 -17.41 12.95 -14.77
CA ASP A 158 -18.20 12.88 -13.55
C ASP A 158 -17.51 11.96 -12.52
N PRO A 159 -17.04 12.50 -11.37
CA PRO A 159 -16.42 11.71 -10.29
C PRO A 159 -17.28 10.57 -9.72
N LEU A 160 -18.61 10.63 -9.89
CA LEU A 160 -19.53 9.56 -9.50
C LEU A 160 -19.47 8.37 -10.47
N GLN A 161 -19.14 8.63 -11.72
CA GLN A 161 -19.07 7.62 -12.80
C GLN A 161 -17.64 7.11 -13.06
N ALA A 162 -16.61 7.76 -12.51
CA ALA A 162 -15.21 7.31 -12.60
C ALA A 162 -15.00 5.83 -12.25
N LYS A 163 -15.67 5.31 -11.20
CA LYS A 163 -15.57 3.89 -10.82
C LYS A 163 -16.16 2.95 -11.89
N ALA A 164 -17.27 3.35 -12.52
CA ALA A 164 -17.87 2.57 -13.60
C ALA A 164 -17.00 2.57 -14.85
N TYR A 165 -16.46 3.74 -15.22
CA TYR A 165 -15.49 3.90 -16.30
C TYR A 165 -14.26 2.99 -16.10
N LEU A 166 -13.63 3.03 -14.91
CA LEU A 166 -12.44 2.22 -14.63
C LEU A 166 -12.73 0.72 -14.64
N LYS A 167 -13.95 0.31 -14.25
CA LYS A 167 -14.39 -1.09 -14.37
C LYS A 167 -14.44 -1.55 -15.83
N GLU A 168 -14.96 -0.71 -16.73
CA GLU A 168 -14.99 -0.99 -18.17
C GLU A 168 -13.58 -0.94 -18.79
N TYR A 169 -12.77 0.05 -18.40
CA TYR A 169 -11.37 0.19 -18.80
C TYR A 169 -10.58 -1.08 -18.49
N ARG A 170 -10.68 -1.59 -17.26
CA ARG A 170 -10.06 -2.87 -16.84
C ARG A 170 -10.56 -4.05 -17.64
N ALA A 171 -11.86 -4.11 -17.95
CA ALA A 171 -12.40 -5.19 -18.77
C ALA A 171 -11.81 -5.17 -20.19
N LEU A 172 -11.56 -3.99 -20.77
CA LEU A 172 -10.85 -3.87 -22.04
C LEU A 172 -9.38 -4.28 -21.92
N LEU A 173 -8.65 -3.82 -20.91
CA LEU A 173 -7.27 -4.27 -20.66
C LEU A 173 -7.18 -5.80 -20.57
N ARG A 174 -8.17 -6.45 -19.92
CA ARG A 174 -8.30 -7.91 -19.87
C ARG A 174 -8.54 -8.52 -21.24
N ASN A 175 -9.49 -7.98 -22.01
CA ASN A 175 -9.84 -8.49 -23.34
C ASN A 175 -8.65 -8.40 -24.32
N PHE A 176 -7.84 -7.35 -24.21
CA PHE A 176 -6.61 -7.18 -24.99
C PHE A 176 -5.43 -8.01 -24.46
N GLY A 177 -5.60 -8.73 -23.36
CA GLY A 177 -4.56 -9.57 -22.77
C GLY A 177 -3.38 -8.78 -22.24
N LEU A 178 -3.62 -7.56 -21.72
CA LEU A 178 -2.59 -6.64 -21.21
C LEU A 178 -2.39 -6.74 -19.70
N ILE A 179 -3.30 -7.42 -18.99
CA ILE A 179 -3.19 -7.71 -17.56
C ILE A 179 -2.99 -9.20 -17.30
N HIS A 180 -2.42 -9.52 -16.14
CA HIS A 180 -2.38 -10.87 -15.60
C HIS A 180 -3.77 -11.32 -15.19
N THR A 181 -4.04 -12.61 -15.39
CA THR A 181 -5.23 -13.29 -14.90
C THR A 181 -4.83 -14.62 -14.26
N VAL A 182 -5.65 -15.09 -13.32
CA VAL A 182 -5.43 -16.34 -12.60
C VAL A 182 -6.48 -17.36 -13.06
N PRO A 183 -6.08 -18.56 -13.53
CA PRO A 183 -7.03 -19.60 -13.91
C PRO A 183 -7.70 -20.17 -12.66
N VAL A 184 -9.03 -20.32 -12.68
CA VAL A 184 -9.80 -20.85 -11.53
C VAL A 184 -10.38 -22.23 -11.85
N ARG A 185 -10.92 -22.41 -13.06
CA ARG A 185 -11.45 -23.67 -13.60
C ARG A 185 -11.21 -23.70 -15.11
N GLU A 186 -11.47 -24.84 -15.74
CA GLU A 186 -11.50 -24.92 -17.21
C GLU A 186 -12.38 -23.78 -17.77
N ASN A 187 -11.76 -22.91 -18.57
CA ASN A 187 -12.38 -21.74 -19.22
C ASN A 187 -12.85 -20.60 -18.29
N SER A 188 -12.37 -20.52 -17.05
CA SER A 188 -12.61 -19.34 -16.20
C SER A 188 -11.31 -18.73 -15.67
N GLN A 189 -11.24 -17.40 -15.76
CA GLN A 189 -10.15 -16.59 -15.27
C GLN A 189 -10.68 -15.55 -14.30
N GLN A 190 -9.93 -15.31 -13.24
CA GLN A 190 -10.16 -14.23 -12.30
C GLN A 190 -8.99 -13.24 -12.33
N ASP A 191 -9.18 -12.11 -11.69
CA ASP A 191 -8.12 -11.14 -11.54
C ASP A 191 -7.15 -11.50 -10.43
N VAL A 192 -5.99 -10.85 -10.45
CA VAL A 192 -5.00 -10.93 -9.38
C VAL A 192 -5.57 -10.34 -8.09
N PHE A 193 -5.49 -11.13 -7.01
CA PHE A 193 -5.85 -10.71 -5.66
C PHE A 193 -4.62 -10.30 -4.87
N ILE A 194 -4.82 -9.38 -3.93
CA ILE A 194 -3.81 -8.98 -2.95
C ILE A 194 -4.08 -9.78 -1.68
N ARG A 195 -3.10 -10.56 -1.24
CA ARG A 195 -3.23 -11.41 -0.04
C ARG A 195 -3.43 -10.55 1.19
N ALA A 196 -2.60 -9.53 1.38
CA ALA A 196 -2.79 -8.59 2.48
C ALA A 196 -2.27 -7.19 2.17
N ILE A 197 -2.96 -6.19 2.73
CA ILE A 197 -2.42 -4.85 2.93
C ILE A 197 -2.23 -4.65 4.43
N ALA A 198 -1.00 -4.40 4.87
CA ALA A 198 -0.63 -4.23 6.27
C ALA A 198 0.00 -2.85 6.49
N VAL A 199 -0.60 -2.03 7.33
CA VAL A 199 -0.17 -0.64 7.51
C VAL A 199 -0.03 -0.24 8.97
N TRP A 200 1.07 0.42 9.31
CA TRP A 200 1.16 1.24 10.51
C TRP A 200 0.76 2.66 10.14
N GLU A 201 -0.28 3.15 10.79
CA GLU A 201 -0.77 4.52 10.69
C GLU A 201 -0.98 5.06 9.28
N THR A 202 -2.23 5.30 8.95
CA THR A 202 -2.58 5.93 7.68
C THR A 202 -2.85 7.39 7.95
N VAL A 203 -2.01 8.30 7.49
CA VAL A 203 -2.37 9.73 7.53
C VAL A 203 -3.48 9.98 6.52
N GLY A 204 -4.57 10.60 6.96
CA GLY A 204 -5.67 11.02 6.09
C GLY A 204 -5.18 12.04 5.06
N ALA A 205 -5.11 11.60 3.80
CA ALA A 205 -4.98 12.42 2.59
C ALA A 205 -3.98 13.59 2.67
N LEU A 206 -2.72 13.29 2.97
CA LEU A 206 -1.65 14.27 3.19
C LEU A 206 -2.00 15.25 4.33
N GLY A 207 -1.11 15.43 5.30
CA GLY A 207 -1.10 16.62 6.15
C GLY A 207 -0.81 17.92 5.35
N ILE A 208 -1.33 18.07 4.14
CA ILE A 208 -1.39 19.34 3.42
C ILE A 208 -2.42 20.19 4.17
N PRO A 209 -2.05 21.37 4.70
CA PRO A 209 -3.04 22.34 5.15
C PRO A 209 -3.93 22.71 3.96
N VAL A 210 -5.17 22.22 3.97
CA VAL A 210 -6.23 22.64 3.04
C VAL A 210 -6.51 24.12 3.31
N ASN A 211 -5.95 24.99 2.47
CA ASN A 211 -6.31 26.40 2.47
C ASN A 211 -7.69 26.54 1.80
N PRO A 212 -8.73 27.07 2.47
CA PRO A 212 -10.09 27.16 1.92
C PRO A 212 -10.18 27.94 0.60
N TRP A 213 -9.20 28.79 0.30
CA TRP A 213 -9.13 29.63 -0.89
C TRP A 213 -8.38 29.02 -2.08
N PHE A 214 -7.60 27.96 -1.86
CA PHE A 214 -6.87 27.22 -2.90
C PHE A 214 -7.02 25.72 -2.64
N GLN A 215 -8.00 25.10 -3.31
CA GLN A 215 -8.15 23.65 -3.35
C GLN A 215 -7.74 23.16 -4.74
N PRO A 216 -6.51 22.64 -4.92
CA PRO A 216 -6.19 21.87 -6.11
C PRO A 216 -7.15 20.69 -6.21
N GLY A 217 -7.84 20.52 -7.35
CA GLY A 217 -8.79 19.41 -7.57
C GLY A 217 -8.22 18.02 -7.27
N PHE A 218 -6.89 17.91 -7.33
CA PHE A 218 -6.06 16.75 -6.98
C PHE A 218 -6.28 16.17 -5.56
N LEU A 219 -6.62 16.98 -4.55
CA LEU A 219 -6.77 16.50 -3.16
C LEU A 219 -8.12 15.84 -2.87
N HIS A 220 -9.15 16.14 -3.65
CA HIS A 220 -10.50 15.63 -3.40
C HIS A 220 -10.64 14.15 -3.80
N GLU A 221 -9.94 13.72 -4.84
CA GLU A 221 -10.04 12.37 -5.40
C GLU A 221 -9.19 11.35 -4.61
N PHE A 222 -7.97 11.74 -4.19
CA PHE A 222 -7.09 10.90 -3.35
C PHE A 222 -7.59 10.71 -1.92
N LYS A 223 -8.40 11.64 -1.39
CA LYS A 223 -9.06 11.49 -0.09
C LYS A 223 -10.11 10.37 -0.10
N ARG A 224 -10.74 10.09 -1.25
CA ARG A 224 -11.71 8.99 -1.42
C ARG A 224 -11.03 7.64 -1.65
N LEU A 225 -9.92 7.62 -2.41
CA LEU A 225 -9.15 6.40 -2.68
C LEU A 225 -8.51 5.81 -1.41
N ASN A 226 -8.19 6.64 -0.43
CA ASN A 226 -7.39 6.25 0.74
C ASN A 226 -8.20 5.98 2.02
N THR A 227 -9.53 5.79 1.92
CA THR A 227 -10.40 5.45 3.06
C THR A 227 -11.13 4.12 2.89
N MET A 228 -11.14 3.51 1.71
CA MET A 228 -11.76 2.20 1.47
C MET A 228 -10.72 1.08 1.34
N ILE A 229 -11.16 -0.16 1.55
CA ILE A 229 -10.40 -1.37 1.21
C ILE A 229 -10.78 -1.73 -0.23
N PRO A 230 -9.82 -1.89 -1.15
CA PRO A 230 -10.12 -2.34 -2.51
C PRO A 230 -10.75 -3.74 -2.53
N ASP A 231 -11.69 -3.98 -3.45
CA ASP A 231 -12.50 -5.22 -3.51
C ASP A 231 -11.66 -6.50 -3.77
N ASN A 232 -10.41 -6.36 -4.24
CA ASN A 232 -9.48 -7.47 -4.51
C ASN A 232 -8.46 -7.73 -3.38
N VAL A 233 -8.61 -7.08 -2.22
CA VAL A 233 -7.76 -7.29 -1.03
C VAL A 233 -8.44 -8.29 -0.11
N LEU A 234 -7.77 -9.40 0.18
CA LEU A 234 -8.33 -10.48 1.01
C LEU A 234 -8.23 -10.17 2.51
N ASN A 235 -7.14 -9.53 2.94
CA ASN A 235 -6.89 -9.19 4.33
C ASN A 235 -6.35 -7.77 4.44
N ALA A 236 -6.82 -7.01 5.43
CA ALA A 236 -6.33 -5.66 5.66
C ALA A 236 -6.06 -5.47 7.16
N PHE A 237 -4.81 -5.17 7.49
CA PHE A 237 -4.35 -5.02 8.88
C PHE A 237 -3.86 -3.60 9.10
N GLN A 238 -4.31 -2.98 10.19
CA GLN A 238 -3.97 -1.60 10.50
C GLN A 238 -3.63 -1.43 11.98
N ALA A 239 -2.40 -1.01 12.27
CA ALA A 239 -2.00 -0.57 13.60
C ALA A 239 -2.10 0.97 13.67
N LEU A 240 -2.76 1.50 14.69
CA LEU A 240 -3.02 2.94 14.85
C LEU A 240 -2.42 3.49 16.15
N ALA A 241 -1.87 4.70 16.09
CA ALA A 241 -1.58 5.49 17.28
C ALA A 241 -2.86 6.21 17.74
N LEU A 242 -3.21 6.04 19.00
CA LEU A 242 -4.49 6.44 19.58
C LEU A 242 -4.49 7.91 20.11
N ASP A 243 -3.31 8.47 20.40
CA ASP A 243 -3.07 9.86 20.87
C ASP A 243 -2.24 10.70 19.87
N GLU A 244 -2.34 10.42 18.58
CA GLU A 244 -1.74 11.31 17.58
C GLU A 244 -2.60 12.59 17.44
N HIS A 245 -2.27 13.60 18.24
CA HIS A 245 -3.00 14.86 18.34
C HIS A 245 -2.54 15.93 17.34
N ARG A 246 -1.48 15.70 16.56
CA ARG A 246 -1.07 16.66 15.53
C ARG A 246 -2.05 16.56 14.37
N ALA A 247 -2.72 17.67 14.04
CA ALA A 247 -3.70 17.72 12.95
C ALA A 247 -3.15 17.23 11.58
N LEU A 248 -1.83 17.38 11.36
CA LEU A 248 -1.14 16.91 10.14
C LEU A 248 -0.92 15.39 10.12
N PHE A 249 -1.18 14.70 11.23
CA PHE A 249 -0.96 13.26 11.44
C PHE A 249 -2.25 12.50 11.78
N SER A 250 -3.42 13.13 11.60
CA SER A 250 -4.70 12.50 11.92
C SER A 250 -4.93 11.22 11.10
N PRO A 251 -5.33 10.11 11.75
CA PRO A 251 -5.43 8.82 11.08
C PRO A 251 -6.68 8.71 10.19
N ALA A 252 -6.54 8.10 9.00
CA ALA A 252 -7.62 7.57 8.17
C ALA A 252 -8.08 6.20 8.70
N VAL A 253 -8.87 6.23 9.78
CA VAL A 253 -9.34 5.05 10.51
C VAL A 253 -10.45 4.31 9.76
N TRP A 254 -10.43 2.98 9.75
CA TRP A 254 -11.60 2.13 9.51
C TRP A 254 -12.37 1.88 10.82
N HIS A 255 -13.23 2.84 11.22
CA HIS A 255 -14.05 2.90 12.45
C HIS A 255 -13.34 2.69 13.83
N ARG A 256 -13.91 3.31 14.89
CA ARG A 256 -13.22 3.74 16.14
C ARG A 256 -13.81 3.13 17.43
N PRO A 257 -12.98 2.81 18.44
CA PRO A 257 -13.34 2.80 19.88
C PRO A 257 -12.59 3.89 20.69
N GLU A 258 -13.01 4.21 21.93
CA GLU A 258 -12.44 5.28 22.78
C GLU A 258 -11.52 4.77 23.92
N GLY A 259 -10.42 5.49 24.19
CA GLY A 259 -9.72 5.49 25.50
C GLY A 259 -8.34 4.83 25.60
N CYS A 260 -7.29 5.32 24.92
CA CYS A 260 -5.92 4.79 25.07
C CYS A 260 -4.85 5.79 24.61
N GLN A 261 -3.64 5.76 25.22
CA GLN A 261 -2.60 6.78 25.01
C GLN A 261 -1.35 6.30 24.21
N THR A 262 -1.17 6.72 22.93
CA THR A 262 0.03 6.40 22.08
C THR A 262 0.28 7.40 20.94
N THR A 263 1.54 7.67 20.53
CA THR A 263 1.86 8.60 19.40
C THR A 263 2.45 7.91 18.16
N HIS A 264 2.53 8.61 17.01
CA HIS A 264 2.86 8.04 15.69
C HIS A 264 4.08 7.10 15.65
N ALA A 265 5.24 7.64 15.99
CA ALA A 265 6.48 6.88 15.97
C ALA A 265 6.58 5.81 17.09
N ASP A 266 5.63 5.76 18.04
CA ASP A 266 5.57 4.67 19.02
C ASP A 266 4.95 3.39 18.43
N ILE A 267 4.13 3.52 17.37
CA ILE A 267 3.46 2.41 16.68
C ILE A 267 4.27 1.97 15.44
N GLY A 268 4.74 2.90 14.62
CA GLY A 268 5.55 2.55 13.43
C GLY A 268 7.04 2.34 13.68
N GLY A 269 7.53 2.61 14.89
CA GLY A 269 8.94 2.62 15.24
C GLY A 269 9.64 3.94 14.90
N SER A 270 10.98 3.94 14.93
CA SER A 270 11.90 5.11 14.74
C SER A 270 12.23 5.97 15.98
N ARG A 271 11.76 5.61 17.18
CA ARG A 271 12.14 6.27 18.46
C ARG A 271 13.05 5.41 19.35
N HIS A 272 13.66 6.03 20.36
CA HIS A 272 14.55 5.36 21.32
C HIS A 272 13.83 4.41 22.30
N ASN A 273 12.51 4.56 22.51
CA ASN A 273 11.69 3.62 23.27
C ASN A 273 10.90 2.75 22.29
N THR A 274 11.23 1.47 22.19
CA THR A 274 10.70 0.57 21.14
C THR A 274 9.60 -0.36 21.61
N THR A 275 9.26 -0.42 22.91
CA THR A 275 8.32 -1.41 23.45
C THR A 275 7.02 -1.53 22.65
N MET A 276 6.39 -0.39 22.34
CA MET A 276 5.13 -0.36 21.59
C MET A 276 5.32 -0.71 20.11
N ALA A 277 6.45 -0.32 19.53
CA ALA A 277 6.83 -0.71 18.19
C ALA A 277 7.09 -2.22 18.10
N ASP A 278 7.65 -2.84 19.13
CA ASP A 278 7.94 -4.27 19.21
C ASP A 278 6.65 -5.10 19.32
N ILE A 279 5.68 -4.63 20.11
CA ILE A 279 4.35 -5.28 20.24
C ILE A 279 3.60 -5.21 18.92
N THR A 280 3.52 -4.03 18.30
CA THR A 280 2.80 -3.85 17.03
C THR A 280 3.52 -4.53 15.87
N LEU A 281 4.86 -4.65 15.91
CA LEU A 281 5.63 -5.48 15.00
C LEU A 281 5.25 -6.96 15.13
N SER A 282 5.30 -7.49 16.36
CA SER A 282 4.97 -8.90 16.64
C SER A 282 3.55 -9.24 16.21
N TRP A 283 2.59 -8.37 16.53
CA TRP A 283 1.20 -8.52 16.10
C TRP A 283 1.08 -8.53 14.57
N MET A 284 1.74 -7.61 13.87
CA MET A 284 1.68 -7.56 12.41
C MET A 284 2.32 -8.81 11.77
N MET A 285 3.44 -9.29 12.32
CA MET A 285 4.09 -10.52 11.85
C MET A 285 3.18 -11.75 12.06
N ASP A 286 2.49 -11.84 13.20
CA ASP A 286 1.48 -12.88 13.44
C ASP A 286 0.36 -12.85 12.38
N GLN A 287 -0.20 -11.68 12.10
CA GLN A 287 -1.23 -11.52 11.07
C GLN A 287 -0.73 -11.90 9.66
N LEU A 288 0.48 -11.47 9.30
CA LEU A 288 1.09 -11.72 7.98
C LEU A 288 1.59 -13.17 7.80
N SER A 289 1.79 -13.91 8.89
CA SER A 289 2.09 -15.35 8.85
C SER A 289 0.84 -16.23 8.68
N GLY A 290 -0.35 -15.63 8.78
CA GLY A 290 -1.62 -16.32 8.74
C GLY A 290 -1.95 -17.13 9.99
N GLU A 291 -1.11 -17.09 11.04
CA GLU A 291 -1.33 -17.90 12.24
C GLU A 291 -2.57 -17.43 13.01
N GLY A 292 -2.73 -16.11 13.18
CA GLY A 292 -3.93 -15.52 13.78
C GLY A 292 -5.23 -15.80 13.02
N THR A 293 -5.19 -15.97 11.69
CA THR A 293 -6.36 -16.31 10.86
C THR A 293 -6.65 -17.82 10.89
N ARG A 294 -5.63 -18.68 10.89
CA ARG A 294 -5.76 -20.15 11.04
C ARG A 294 -6.41 -20.56 12.36
N LEU A 295 -6.14 -19.83 13.44
CA LEU A 295 -6.75 -20.10 14.75
C LEU A 295 -8.26 -19.83 14.77
N LYS A 296 -8.75 -18.92 13.91
CA LYS A 296 -10.17 -18.54 13.83
C LYS A 296 -10.98 -19.42 12.86
N ASP A 297 -10.36 -19.94 11.81
CA ASP A 297 -11.00 -20.84 10.85
C ASP A 297 -10.02 -21.89 10.32
N ARG A 298 -10.25 -23.16 10.72
CA ARG A 298 -9.41 -24.32 10.33
C ARG A 298 -9.58 -24.72 8.86
N SER A 299 -10.48 -24.07 8.12
CA SER A 299 -10.70 -24.30 6.68
C SER A 299 -9.92 -23.33 5.78
N VAL A 300 -9.16 -22.39 6.36
CA VAL A 300 -8.36 -21.41 5.62
C VAL A 300 -7.22 -22.13 4.85
N PRO A 301 -6.99 -21.78 3.56
CA PRO A 301 -6.11 -22.54 2.70
C PRO A 301 -4.64 -22.56 3.14
N ASP A 302 -3.99 -23.58 2.58
CA ASP A 302 -2.60 -24.05 2.62
C ASP A 302 -1.50 -23.07 3.06
N ARG A 303 -0.45 -23.60 3.71
CA ARG A 303 0.67 -22.84 4.30
C ARG A 303 1.37 -21.91 3.30
N LYS A 304 1.27 -22.26 2.01
CA LYS A 304 1.95 -21.71 0.82
C LYS A 304 1.63 -20.25 0.51
N ASP A 305 0.56 -19.72 1.08
CA ASP A 305 0.08 -18.40 0.73
C ASP A 305 0.46 -17.28 1.72
N TRP A 306 1.16 -17.62 2.80
CA TRP A 306 1.49 -16.70 3.89
C TRP A 306 3.00 -16.49 4.02
N ILE A 307 3.40 -15.39 4.66
CA ILE A 307 4.81 -15.07 4.84
C ILE A 307 5.41 -15.96 5.92
N GLU A 308 6.57 -16.56 5.63
CA GLU A 308 7.41 -17.19 6.64
C GLU A 308 8.55 -16.27 7.08
N PHE A 309 8.65 -16.07 8.39
CA PHE A 309 9.69 -15.25 9.04
C PHE A 309 10.76 -16.12 9.69
N TYR A 310 11.97 -15.60 9.86
CA TYR A 310 13.00 -16.22 10.70
C TYR A 310 12.54 -16.26 12.17
N ASP A 311 12.51 -17.45 12.77
CA ASP A 311 11.96 -17.68 14.12
C ASP A 311 12.73 -16.92 15.22
N ASP A 312 14.02 -16.70 15.03
CA ASP A 312 14.94 -16.03 15.96
C ASP A 312 15.06 -14.52 15.73
N TYR A 313 14.40 -13.96 14.71
CA TYR A 313 14.61 -12.56 14.33
C TYR A 313 14.19 -11.57 15.43
N MET A 314 13.16 -11.90 16.21
CA MET A 314 12.70 -11.07 17.31
C MET A 314 13.69 -11.04 18.48
N GLU A 315 14.55 -12.05 18.62
CA GLU A 315 15.57 -12.11 19.68
C GLU A 315 16.71 -11.11 19.46
N ILE A 316 16.88 -10.61 18.22
CA ILE A 316 17.89 -9.62 17.85
C ILE A 316 17.56 -8.24 18.43
N TRP A 317 16.29 -7.97 18.72
CA TRP A 317 15.81 -6.67 19.21
C TRP A 317 15.63 -6.74 20.74
N PRO A 318 16.43 -6.02 21.54
CA PRO A 318 16.32 -6.08 23.00
C PRO A 318 14.94 -5.58 23.44
N ALA A 319 14.14 -6.47 24.04
CA ALA A 319 12.82 -6.14 24.58
C ALA A 319 12.95 -5.09 25.68
N TYR A 320 12.37 -3.91 25.46
CA TYR A 320 12.08 -2.98 26.54
C TYR A 320 10.81 -3.46 27.27
N PRO A 321 10.73 -3.34 28.60
CA PRO A 321 9.60 -3.87 29.37
C PRO A 321 8.25 -3.28 28.89
N PRO A 322 7.17 -4.08 28.90
CA PRO A 322 5.87 -3.69 28.34
C PRO A 322 5.33 -2.42 29.02
N ALA A 323 4.91 -1.45 28.21
CA ALA A 323 4.09 -0.35 28.67
C ALA A 323 2.69 -0.92 28.96
N HIS A 324 2.23 -0.74 30.19
CA HIS A 324 0.91 -1.17 30.61
C HIS A 324 -0.17 -0.34 29.88
N GLU A 325 -1.23 -1.01 29.39
CA GLU A 325 -2.47 -0.45 28.82
C GLU A 325 -2.52 -0.30 27.27
N TRP A 326 -3.21 -1.22 26.55
CA TRP A 326 -3.57 -1.04 25.13
C TRP A 326 -4.74 -1.91 24.65
N ALA A 327 -5.33 -1.51 23.50
CA ALA A 327 -6.39 -2.21 22.76
C ALA A 327 -5.96 -2.45 21.29
N LEU A 328 -6.18 -3.67 20.76
CA LEU A 328 -5.99 -4.03 19.35
C LEU A 328 -7.36 -4.17 18.68
N GLY A 329 -7.54 -3.54 17.51
CA GLY A 329 -8.66 -3.82 16.61
C GLY A 329 -8.23 -4.81 15.54
N ALA A 330 -9.01 -5.88 15.34
CA ALA A 330 -8.84 -6.86 14.28
C ALA A 330 -10.11 -6.92 13.42
#